data_AF-A0A7X6U9M0-F1
#
_entry.id   AF-A0A7X6U9M0-F1
#
_cell.length_a   1.000
_cell.length_b   1.000
_cell.length_c   1.000
_cell.angle_alpha   90.00
_cell.angle_beta   90.00
_cell.angle_gamma   90.00
#
_symmetry.space_group_name_H-M   'P 1'
#
loop_
_entity.id
_entity.type
_entity.pdbx_description
1 polymer ?
#
loop_
_entity_poly.entity_id
_entity_poly.type
_entity_poly.pdbx_seq_one_letter_code
_entity_poly.pdbx_strand_id
1 'polypeptide(L)' 'AGITTYHAEEAEINRAMISRSRQTIIVADSSKLGRESFNNFCALQSIGCLVTNRDADPDTLRLVRASGVEVVTA' A
#
# COMPACT_ATOMS: atom_id res chain seq x y z
N ALA A 1 6.38 -6.21 -5.80
CA ALA A 1 4.98 -5.75 -5.80
C ALA A 1 4.89 -4.34 -5.21
N GLY A 2 3.88 -3.56 -5.61
CA GLY A 2 3.65 -2.18 -5.18
C GLY A 2 2.17 -1.93 -4.86
N ILE A 3 1.75 -0.67 -4.85
CA ILE A 3 0.34 -0.31 -4.66
C ILE A 3 -0.34 -0.19 -6.03
N THR A 4 -1.45 -0.93 -6.18
CA THR A 4 -2.19 -1.04 -7.44
C THR A 4 -3.66 -0.67 -7.28
N THR A 5 -4.29 -0.20 -8.36
CA THR A 5 -5.74 0.01 -8.48
C THR A 5 -6.26 -0.49 -9.83
N TYR A 6 -7.57 -0.62 -9.99
CA TYR A 6 -8.23 -0.96 -11.24
C TYR A 6 -8.31 0.21 -12.22
N HIS A 7 -8.50 1.44 -11.73
CA HIS A 7 -8.77 2.59 -12.57
C HIS A 7 -7.51 3.43 -12.83
N ALA A 8 -7.20 3.70 -14.11
CA ALA A 8 -6.03 4.48 -14.49
C ALA A 8 -6.08 5.92 -13.97
N GLU A 9 -7.26 6.54 -13.98
CA GLU A 9 -7.49 7.88 -13.45
C GLU A 9 -7.15 7.97 -11.95
N GLU A 10 -7.57 6.97 -11.17
CA GLU A 10 -7.24 6.89 -9.74
C GLU A 10 -5.73 6.73 -9.53
N ALA A 11 -5.06 5.92 -10.35
CA ALA A 11 -3.61 5.75 -10.30
C ALA A 11 -2.86 7.09 -10.54
N GLU A 12 -3.31 7.89 -11.49
CA GLU A 12 -2.72 9.21 -11.77
C GLU A 12 -2.92 10.19 -10.61
N ILE A 13 -4.14 10.25 -10.07
CA ILE A 13 -4.47 11.09 -8.92
C ILE A 13 -3.61 10.68 -7.71
N ASN A 14 -3.51 9.39 -7.41
CA ASN A 14 -2.72 8.89 -6.29
C ASN A 14 -1.22 9.19 -6.45
N ARG A 15 -0.64 9.06 -7.66
CA ARG A 15 0.75 9.51 -7.93
C ARG A 15 0.94 11.00 -7.63
N ALA A 16 -0.01 11.82 -8.07
CA ALA A 16 0.05 13.27 -7.86
C ALA A 16 -0.08 13.64 -6.38
N MET A 17 -0.88 12.90 -5.60
CA MET A 17 -1.00 13.05 -4.15
C MET A 17 0.30 12.65 -3.44
N ILE A 18 0.85 11.47 -3.76
CA ILE A 18 2.08 10.95 -3.15
C ILE A 18 3.24 11.91 -3.36
N SER A 19 3.46 12.38 -4.60
CA SER A 19 4.56 13.29 -4.95
C SER A 19 4.50 14.66 -4.26
N ARG A 20 3.33 15.06 -3.73
CA ARG A 20 3.12 16.31 -3.00
C ARG A 20 2.93 16.11 -1.50
N SER A 21 3.06 14.88 -1.02
CA SER A 21 2.90 14.54 0.39
C SER A 21 4.25 14.49 1.09
N ARG A 22 4.29 14.90 2.37
CA ARG A 22 5.47 14.67 3.23
C ARG A 22 5.54 13.24 3.75
N GLN A 23 4.40 12.56 3.81
CA GLN A 23 4.25 11.21 4.30
C GLN A 23 3.05 10.58 3.59
N THR A 24 3.21 9.33 3.17
CA THR A 24 2.14 8.54 2.56
C THR A 24 1.75 7.41 3.50
N ILE A 25 0.46 7.33 3.84
CA ILE A 25 -0.14 6.27 4.65
C ILE A 25 -1.19 5.59 3.78
N ILE A 26 -1.10 4.27 3.64
CA ILE A 26 -2.10 3.46 2.94
C ILE A 26 -2.99 2.79 3.98
N VAL A 27 -4.30 2.93 3.80
CA VAL A 27 -5.30 2.17 4.56
C VAL A 27 -5.91 1.13 3.62
N ALA A 28 -5.74 -0.14 3.94
CA ALA A 28 -6.26 -1.23 3.13
C ALA A 28 -6.69 -2.38 4.03
N ASP A 29 -7.88 -2.92 3.79
CA ASP A 29 -8.32 -4.12 4.48
C ASP A 29 -7.44 -5.33 4.11
N SER A 30 -7.43 -6.34 4.97
CA SER A 30 -6.59 -7.54 4.82
C SER A 30 -6.85 -8.28 3.49
N SER A 31 -8.05 -8.16 2.92
CA SER A 31 -8.40 -8.82 1.65
C SER A 31 -7.70 -8.21 0.43
N LYS A 32 -7.09 -7.01 0.55
CA LYS A 32 -6.33 -6.36 -0.53
C LYS A 32 -4.85 -6.73 -0.53
N LEU A 33 -4.35 -7.36 0.52
CA LEU A 33 -2.94 -7.72 0.65
C LEU A 33 -2.60 -8.94 -0.20
N GLY A 34 -1.43 -8.93 -0.84
CA GLY A 34 -0.99 -10.02 -1.74
C GLY A 34 -1.74 -10.10 -3.06
N ARG A 35 -2.59 -9.11 -3.38
CA ARG A 35 -3.31 -9.00 -4.65
C ARG A 35 -2.75 -7.86 -5.49
N GLU A 36 -2.80 -8.04 -6.81
CA GLU A 36 -2.43 -7.01 -7.78
C GLU A 36 -3.62 -6.67 -8.68
N SER A 37 -3.76 -5.38 -8.98
CA SER A 37 -4.69 -4.84 -9.97
C SER A 37 -3.93 -4.32 -11.19
N PHE A 38 -4.66 -3.95 -12.25
CA PHE A 38 -4.07 -3.60 -13.54
C PHE A 38 -3.13 -2.40 -13.52
N ASN A 39 -3.34 -1.41 -12.65
CA ASN A 39 -2.57 -0.17 -12.64
C ASN A 39 -1.71 -0.07 -11.40
N ASN A 40 -0.38 -0.10 -11.56
CA ASN A 40 0.56 0.23 -10.49
C ASN A 40 0.80 1.74 -10.44
N PHE A 41 0.69 2.33 -9.25
CA PHE A 41 0.89 3.76 -9.07
C PHE A 41 2.00 4.12 -8.08
N CYS A 42 2.52 3.16 -7.31
CA CYS A 42 3.54 3.42 -6.31
C CYS A 42 4.29 2.14 -5.95
N ALA A 43 5.61 2.21 -5.73
CA ALA A 43 6.37 1.10 -5.17
C ALA A 43 6.04 0.95 -3.68
N LEU A 44 6.09 -0.28 -3.15
CA LEU A 44 5.83 -0.52 -1.73
C LEU A 44 6.80 0.25 -0.84
N GLN A 45 8.06 0.39 -1.25
CA GLN A 45 9.10 1.11 -0.50
C GLN A 45 8.88 2.63 -0.48
N SER A 46 7.95 3.15 -1.28
CA SER A 46 7.67 4.58 -1.38
C SER A 46 6.55 5.04 -0.43
N ILE A 47 5.95 4.15 0.36
CA ILE A 47 4.98 4.50 1.41
C ILE A 47 5.62 4.40 2.80
N GLY A 48 5.15 5.23 3.73
CA GLY A 48 5.68 5.24 5.10
C GLY A 48 4.97 4.24 6.02
N CYS A 49 3.66 4.05 5.83
CA CYS A 49 2.85 3.21 6.72
C CYS A 49 1.72 2.51 5.96
N LEU A 50 1.43 1.27 6.36
CA LEU A 50 0.24 0.50 6.03
C LEU A 50 -0.61 0.31 7.29
N VAL A 51 -1.87 0.73 7.23
CA VAL A 51 -2.89 0.41 8.24
C VAL A 51 -3.80 -0.66 7.67
N THR A 52 -3.95 -1.77 8.39
CA THR A 52 -4.77 -2.92 7.95
C THR A 52 -5.46 -3.64 9.11
N ASN A 53 -6.29 -4.63 8.82
CA ASN A 53 -7.01 -5.39 9.83
C ASN A 53 -6.09 -6.35 10.60
N ARG A 54 -6.46 -6.68 11.85
CA ARG A 54 -5.75 -7.67 12.68
C ARG A 54 -5.70 -9.09 12.10
N ASP A 55 -6.58 -9.44 11.16
CA ASP A 55 -6.67 -10.76 10.53
C ASP A 55 -5.80 -10.90 9.26
N ALA A 56 -5.01 -9.88 8.92
CA ALA A 56 -4.07 -9.95 7.80
C ALA A 56 -3.01 -11.05 8.01
N ASP A 57 -2.67 -11.75 6.92
CA ASP A 57 -1.67 -12.83 6.91
C ASP A 57 -0.32 -12.35 7.49
N PRO A 58 0.18 -12.96 8.58
CA PRO A 58 1.43 -12.57 9.23
C PRO A 58 2.65 -12.60 8.30
N ASP A 59 2.67 -13.53 7.34
CA ASP A 59 3.79 -13.67 6.39
C ASP A 59 3.82 -12.50 5.42
N THR A 60 2.66 -12.11 4.90
CA THR A 60 2.50 -10.91 4.10
C THR A 60 2.91 -9.65 4.89
N LEU A 61 2.47 -9.50 6.14
CA LEU A 61 2.85 -8.34 6.96
C LEU A 61 4.36 -8.28 7.24
N ARG A 62 5.01 -9.45 7.42
CA ARG A 62 6.45 -9.55 7.61
C ARG A 62 7.22 -9.08 6.37
N LEU A 63 6.75 -9.42 5.17
CA LEU A 63 7.34 -8.94 3.91
C LEU A 63 7.18 -7.42 3.72
N VAL A 64 6.02 -6.87 4.12
CA VAL A 64 5.77 -5.43 4.09
C VAL A 64 6.73 -4.69 5.04
N ARG A 65 6.88 -5.17 6.28
CA ARG A 65 7.84 -4.61 7.25
C ARG A 65 9.29 -4.71 6.77
N ALA A 66 9.66 -5.84 6.16
CA ALA A 66 10.99 -6.03 5.58
C ALA A 66 11.29 -5.07 4.42
N SER A 67 10.26 -4.48 3.80
CA SER A 67 10.40 -3.45 2.77
C SER A 67 10.59 -2.03 3.34
N GLY A 68 10.70 -1.88 4.67
CA GLY A 68 10.90 -0.60 5.35
C GLY A 68 9.60 0.16 5.64
N VAL A 69 8.45 -0.48 5.48
CA VAL A 69 7.13 0.13 5.70
C VAL A 69 6.64 -0.16 7.12
N GLU A 70 6.19 0.86 7.84
CA GLU A 70 5.52 0.69 9.13
C GLU A 70 4.18 -0.03 8.94
N VAL A 71 3.83 -0.97 9.83
CA VAL A 71 2.56 -1.69 9.76
C VAL A 71 1.80 -1.54 11.06
N VAL A 72 0.61 -0.93 10.98
CA VAL A 72 -0.35 -0.78 12.07
C VAL A 72 -1.55 -1.70 11.80
N THR A 73 -1.89 -2.55 12.77
CA THR A 73 -3.06 -3.43 12.69
C THR A 73 -4.18 -2.92 13.59
N ALA A 74 -5.38 -2.73 13.04
CA ALA A 74 -6.56 -2.19 13.73
C ALA A 74 -7.80 -3.11 13.64
#